data_AF-A0A497NMZ9-F1
#
_entry.id   AF-A0A497NMZ9-F1
#
_cell.length_a   1.000
_cell.length_b   1.000
_cell.length_c   1.000
_cell.angle_alpha   90.00
_cell.angle_beta   90.00
_cell.angle_gamma   90.00
#
_symmetry.space_group_name_H-M   'P 1'
#
loop_
_entity.id
_entity.type
_entity.pdbx_description
1 polymer ?
#
loop_
_entity_poly.entity_id
_entity_poly.type
_entity_poly.pdbx_seq_one_letter_code
_entity_poly.pdbx_strand_id
1 'polypeptide(L)'
;MAGSLSDKELGKILEEVKEGLRFCEGNLRKEVRLDLTRHILEELMRYIDNLRAREPPRDLRERIEELGLKIKILYHRAEILSSLGEKSRYYRGRRV
;
A
#
# COMPACT_ATOMS: atom_id res chain seq x y z
N MET A 1 -6.50 3.51 -28.28
CA MET A 1 -6.72 4.86 -27.70
C MET A 1 -7.05 4.68 -26.24
N ALA A 2 -6.10 4.88 -25.33
CA ALA A 2 -6.41 4.89 -23.89
C ALA A 2 -7.16 6.19 -23.61
N GLY A 3 -8.46 6.09 -23.29
CA GLY A 3 -9.27 7.25 -22.96
C GLY A 3 -8.64 8.00 -21.78
N SER A 4 -8.47 9.31 -21.93
CA SER A 4 -8.08 10.20 -20.83
C SER A 4 -9.13 10.05 -19.73
N LEU A 5 -8.73 9.57 -18.54
CA LEU A 5 -9.58 9.64 -17.35
C LEU A 5 -9.86 11.10 -17.07
N SER A 6 -11.11 11.42 -16.80
CA SER A 6 -11.46 12.76 -16.32
C SER A 6 -10.80 13.02 -14.97
N ASP A 7 -10.50 14.28 -14.67
CA ASP A 7 -9.94 14.70 -13.38
C ASP A 7 -10.78 14.21 -12.19
N LYS A 8 -12.09 14.09 -12.40
CA LYS A 8 -13.04 13.54 -11.41
C LYS A 8 -12.78 12.05 -11.13
N GLU A 9 -12.53 11.26 -12.17
CA GLU A 9 -12.23 9.83 -12.01
C GLU A 9 -10.86 9.63 -11.37
N LEU A 10 -9.85 10.43 -11.75
CA LEU A 10 -8.54 10.43 -11.09
C LEU A 10 -8.66 10.78 -9.61
N GLY A 11 -9.46 11.80 -9.27
CA GLY A 11 -9.74 12.17 -7.89
C GLY A 11 -10.36 11.02 -7.08
N LYS A 12 -11.31 10.28 -7.68
CA LYS A 12 -11.94 9.12 -7.06
C LYS A 12 -10.92 8.00 -6.78
N ILE A 13 -10.10 7.65 -7.78
CA ILE A 13 -9.06 6.62 -7.64
C ILE A 13 -8.09 6.99 -6.52
N LEU A 14 -7.66 8.26 -6.45
CA LEU A 14 -6.75 8.72 -5.41
C LEU A 14 -7.37 8.63 -4.01
N GLU A 15 -8.69 8.79 -3.88
CA GLU A 15 -9.38 8.62 -2.60
C GLU A 15 -9.50 7.15 -2.21
N GLU A 16 -9.77 6.25 -3.17
CA GLU A 16 -9.75 4.80 -2.95
C GLU A 16 -8.36 4.32 -2.47
N VAL A 17 -7.28 4.85 -3.06
CA VAL A 17 -5.91 4.56 -2.60
C VAL A 17 -5.69 5.04 -1.16
N LYS A 18 -6.20 6.22 -0.82
CA LYS A 18 -6.11 6.75 0.55
C LYS A 18 -6.89 5.91 1.55
N GLU A 19 -8.07 5.40 1.19
CA GLU A 19 -8.83 4.48 2.03
C GLU A 19 -8.10 3.17 2.26
N GLY A 20 -7.55 2.57 1.20
CA GLY A 20 -6.71 1.37 1.30
C GLY A 20 -5.51 1.59 2.22
N LEU A 21 -4.85 2.76 2.13
CA LEU A 21 -3.76 3.13 3.03
C LEU A 21 -4.23 3.25 4.49
N ARG A 22 -5.35 3.92 4.77
CA ARG A 22 -5.92 4.03 6.13
C ARG A 22 -6.21 2.65 6.72
N PHE A 23 -6.76 1.75 5.92
CA PHE A 23 -7.01 0.37 6.33
C PHE A 23 -5.70 -0.37 6.68
N CYS A 24 -4.69 -0.27 5.82
CA CYS A 24 -3.38 -0.90 6.04
C CYS A 24 -2.70 -0.36 7.30
N GLU A 25 -2.72 0.96 7.52
CA GLU A 25 -2.18 1.58 8.74
C GLU A 25 -2.85 1.05 10.01
N GLY A 26 -4.18 0.90 9.99
CA GLY A 26 -4.95 0.35 11.10
C GLY A 26 -4.55 -1.09 11.43
N ASN A 27 -4.37 -1.93 10.41
CA ASN A 27 -3.93 -3.31 10.58
C ASN A 27 -2.48 -3.38 11.11
N LEU A 28 -1.57 -2.60 10.54
CA LEU A 28 -0.16 -2.58 10.95
C LEU A 28 0.03 -2.06 12.37
N ARG A 29 -0.78 -1.08 12.81
CA ARG A 29 -0.76 -0.59 14.19
C ARG A 29 -1.18 -1.66 15.19
N LYS A 30 -2.11 -2.53 14.81
CA LYS A 30 -2.61 -3.63 15.65
C LYS A 30 -1.84 -4.94 15.43
N GLU A 31 -0.91 -4.94 14.46
CA GLU A 31 -0.16 -6.13 14.02
C GLU A 31 -1.06 -7.31 13.62
N VAL A 32 -2.21 -7.04 13.02
CA VAL A 32 -3.18 -8.05 12.58
C VAL A 32 -3.22 -8.17 11.05
N ARG A 33 -3.55 -9.36 10.55
CA ARG A 33 -3.80 -9.62 9.11
C ARG A 33 -2.64 -9.10 8.24
N LEU A 34 -1.40 -9.35 8.66
CA LEU A 34 -0.21 -8.80 8.01
C LEU A 34 -0.07 -9.24 6.56
N ASP A 35 -0.38 -10.50 6.25
CA ASP A 35 -0.32 -11.01 4.87
C ASP A 35 -1.35 -10.36 3.95
N LEU A 36 -2.59 -10.19 4.43
CA LEU A 36 -3.60 -9.43 3.69
C LEU A 36 -3.17 -7.98 3.49
N THR A 37 -2.58 -7.38 4.54
CA THR A 37 -2.12 -5.99 4.48
C THR A 37 -1.00 -5.82 3.45
N ARG A 38 -0.05 -6.75 3.37
CA ARG A 38 0.96 -6.80 2.30
C ARG A 38 0.33 -6.88 0.92
N HIS A 39 -0.62 -7.79 0.73
CA HIS A 39 -1.27 -7.97 -0.56
C HIS A 39 -2.00 -6.70 -1.03
N ILE A 40 -2.74 -6.04 -0.14
CA ILE A 40 -3.40 -4.77 -0.46
C ILE A 40 -2.36 -3.70 -0.83
N LEU A 41 -1.24 -3.61 -0.10
CA LEU A 41 -0.18 -2.65 -0.40
C LEU A 41 0.48 -2.91 -1.77
N GLU A 42 0.60 -4.17 -2.19
CA GLU A 42 1.07 -4.53 -3.54
C GLU A 42 0.10 -4.08 -4.63
N GLU A 43 -1.21 -4.27 -4.42
CA GLU A 43 -2.25 -3.78 -5.34
C GLU A 43 -2.24 -2.26 -5.43
N LEU A 44 -2.18 -1.57 -4.30
CA LEU A 44 -2.08 -0.10 -4.25
C LEU A 44 -0.84 0.41 -4.99
N MET A 45 0.30 -0.29 -4.88
CA MET A 45 1.52 0.07 -5.60
C MET A 45 1.34 -0.07 -7.11
N ARG A 46 0.70 -1.15 -7.58
CA ARG A 46 0.35 -1.32 -9.02
C ARG A 46 -0.58 -0.21 -9.51
N TYR A 47 -1.56 0.20 -8.70
CA TYR A 47 -2.43 1.32 -9.05
C TYR A 47 -1.65 2.63 -9.20
N ILE A 48 -0.74 2.93 -8.28
CA ILE A 48 0.14 4.10 -8.38
C ILE A 48 1.00 4.05 -9.63
N ASP A 49 1.60 2.90 -9.94
CA ASP A 49 2.45 2.76 -11.14
C ASP A 49 1.64 2.93 -12.44
N ASN A 50 0.40 2.43 -12.47
CA ASN A 50 -0.53 2.66 -13.57
C ASN A 50 -0.92 4.14 -13.72
N LEU A 51 -1.06 4.88 -12.60
CA LEU A 51 -1.32 6.31 -12.64
C LEU A 51 -0.11 7.09 -13.14
N ARG A 52 1.11 6.73 -12.71
CA ARG A 52 2.37 7.33 -13.19
C ARG A 52 2.54 7.19 -14.71
N ALA A 53 2.25 6.01 -15.24
CA ALA A 53 2.37 5.70 -16.66
C ALA A 53 1.42 6.52 -17.57
N ARG A 54 0.40 7.15 -16.99
CA ARG A 54 -0.57 8.01 -17.71
C ARG A 54 -0.13 9.47 -17.80
N GLU A 55 1.05 9.81 -17.29
CA GLU A 55 1.60 11.18 -17.30
C GLU A 55 0.61 12.24 -16.78
N PRO A 56 0.16 12.12 -15.52
CA PRO A 56 -0.86 13.00 -14.97
C PRO A 56 -0.37 14.45 -14.89
N PRO A 57 -1.30 15.41 -14.81
CA PRO A 57 -1.01 16.81 -14.51
C PRO A 57 -0.07 16.97 -13.32
N ARG A 58 0.72 18.05 -13.32
CA ARG A 58 1.83 18.26 -12.37
C ARG A 58 1.37 18.23 -10.90
N ASP A 59 0.22 18.82 -10.62
CA ASP A 59 -0.42 18.86 -9.30
C ASP A 59 -0.80 17.46 -8.79
N LEU A 60 -1.28 16.58 -9.67
CA LEU A 60 -1.60 15.20 -9.32
C LEU A 60 -0.35 14.33 -9.20
N ARG A 61 0.69 14.63 -9.99
CA ARG A 61 1.96 13.89 -9.96
C ARG A 61 2.60 13.93 -8.58
N GLU A 62 2.70 15.09 -7.94
CA GLU A 62 3.26 15.23 -6.59
C GLU A 62 2.51 14.35 -5.58
N ARG A 63 1.17 14.38 -5.63
CA ARG A 63 0.31 13.59 -4.75
C ARG A 63 0.42 12.09 -5.00
N ILE A 64 0.59 11.67 -6.25
CA ILE A 64 0.84 10.25 -6.61
C ILE A 64 2.18 9.77 -6.07
N GLU A 65 3.22 10.60 -6.15
CA GLU A 65 4.54 10.27 -5.60
C GLU A 65 4.51 10.14 -4.07
N GLU A 66 3.85 11.06 -3.37
CA GLU A 66 3.66 10.99 -1.92
C GLU A 66 2.95 9.70 -1.50
N LEU A 67 1.85 9.35 -2.18
CA LEU A 67 1.11 8.11 -1.91
C LEU A 67 1.98 6.88 -2.20
N GLY A 68 2.73 6.89 -3.31
CA GLY A 68 3.65 5.82 -3.67
C GLY A 68 4.75 5.59 -2.62
N LEU A 69 5.33 6.67 -2.09
CA LEU A 69 6.31 6.58 -1.00
C LEU A 69 5.68 6.01 0.27
N LYS A 70 4.49 6.48 0.63
CA LYS A 70 3.75 5.99 1.81
C LYS A 70 3.43 4.50 1.69
N ILE A 71 2.99 4.03 0.53
CA ILE A 71 2.74 2.60 0.26
C ILE A 71 4.02 1.79 0.46
N LYS A 72 5.15 2.21 -0.11
CA LYS A 72 6.45 1.52 0.06
C LYS A 72 6.87 1.41 1.52
N ILE A 73 6.75 2.50 2.28
CA ILE A 73 7.09 2.51 3.71
C ILE A 73 6.23 1.50 4.48
N LEU A 74 4.92 1.51 4.26
CA LEU A 74 4.01 0.58 4.93
C LEU A 74 4.25 -0.87 4.51
N TYR A 75 4.60 -1.12 3.25
CA TYR A 75 4.91 -2.46 2.75
C TYR A 75 6.12 -3.04 3.46
N HIS A 76 7.23 -2.29 3.52
CA HIS A 76 8.42 -2.74 4.25
C HIS A 76 8.15 -2.94 5.74
N ARG A 77 7.33 -2.09 6.35
CA ARG A 77 6.90 -2.30 7.74
C ARG A 77 6.14 -3.62 7.89
N ALA A 78 5.25 -3.95 6.97
CA ALA A 78 4.50 -5.20 6.98
C ALA A 78 5.42 -6.42 6.86
N GLU A 79 6.39 -6.40 5.94
CA GLU A 79 7.42 -7.45 5.78
C GLU A 79 8.21 -7.68 7.07
N ILE A 80 8.65 -6.60 7.72
CA ILE A 80 9.39 -6.67 8.98
C ILE A 80 8.53 -7.30 10.08
N LEU A 81 7.29 -6.84 10.25
CA LEU A 81 6.37 -7.38 11.27
C LEU A 81 6.07 -8.86 11.04
N SER A 82 5.82 -9.28 9.80
CA SER A 82 5.60 -10.69 9.45
C SER A 82 6.83 -11.55 9.80
N SER A 83 8.02 -11.09 9.44
CA SER A 83 9.29 -11.78 9.73
C SER A 83 9.56 -11.92 11.23
N LEU A 84 9.24 -10.90 12.03
CA LEU A 84 9.38 -10.94 13.49
C LEU A 84 8.37 -11.91 14.13
N GLY A 85 7.14 -11.93 13.64
CA GLY A 85 6.11 -12.88 14.08
C GLY A 85 6.48 -14.34 13.80
N GLU A 86 7.08 -14.63 12.65
CA GLU A 86 7.60 -15.97 12.33
C GLU A 86 8.74 -16.40 13.26
N LYS A 87 9.71 -15.52 13.52
CA LYS A 87 10.81 -15.81 14.48
C LYS A 87 10.25 -16.12 15.87
N SER A 88 9.28 -15.34 16.36
CA SER A 88 8.65 -15.57 17.67
C SER A 88 7.95 -16.94 17.75
N ARG A 89 7.22 -17.34 16.70
CA ARG A 89 6.58 -18.67 16.62
C ARG A 89 7.60 -19.81 16.56
N TYR A 90 8.66 -19.65 15.76
CA TYR A 90 9.74 -20.63 15.64
C TYR A 90 10.40 -20.95 17.00
N TYR A 91 10.74 -19.93 17.78
CA TYR A 91 11.36 -20.15 19.10
C TYR A 91 10.38 -20.68 20.15
N ARG A 92 9.07 -20.42 20.04
CA ARG A 92 8.07 -21.07 20.91
C ARG A 92 7.94 -22.57 20.65
N GLY A 93 7.98 -22.99 19.38
CA GLY A 93 7.91 -24.41 19.01
C GLY A 93 9.16 -25.23 19.33
N ARG A 94 10.27 -24.57 19.67
CA ARG A 94 11.54 -25.21 20.05
C ARG A 94 11.72 -25.42 21.57
N ARG A 95 10.76 -24.95 22.37
CA ARG A 95 10.65 -25.29 23.80
C ARG A 95 9.79 -26.54 23.94
N VAL A 96 10.32 -27.68 23.52
CA VAL A 96 9.84 -29.03 23.84
C VAL A 96 11.05 -29.92 24.00
#